data_AF-A0A9W8WDT7-F1
#
_entry.id   AF-A0A9W8WDT7-F1
#
_cell.length_a   1.000
_cell.length_b   1.000
_cell.length_c   1.000
_cell.angle_alpha   90.00
_cell.angle_beta   90.00
_cell.angle_gamma   90.00
#
_symmetry.space_group_name_H-M   'P 1'
#
loop_
_entity.id
_entity.type
_entity.pdbx_description
1 polymer ?
#
loop_
_entity_poly.entity_id
_entity_poly.type
_entity_poly.pdbx_seq_one_letter_code
_entity_poly.pdbx_strand_id
1 'polypeptide(L)'
;MSGLKPATKIDPNVWYQLTEAAVDDYEGNFVSSLQPVAQDDDLHVWPAKGINAFWQFQPVGENPGRYAIRCSKTTTQKQLSVCYRPNVKVENKRTHTCLLDSDGTDAQHWDVASWGVNDTYRLINVKNGTDYYLDCVPNGPVFLSPNHEGYQSRQHWLMTSVKDVDDAAYSTVFSEDSSSTSHPMTTSAPTSESTASDSKTSTSGTSEAESSSTNFSNNKGLSSGVIAGISIGATLAVVAFALLAFFLWRREQRNSQTTMAVGSAESNDEGNDLPMPVSPVPAYNSTRANEKLDSDPPSIQEMLHEQAPVELSAEQRHEMG
;
A
#
# COMPACT_ATOMS: atom_id res chain seq x y z
N MET A 1 -15.96 2.43 21.12
CA MET A 1 -15.02 3.50 20.69
C MET A 1 -15.83 4.55 19.95
N SER A 2 -15.90 5.80 20.43
CA SER A 2 -16.81 6.82 19.90
C SER A 2 -16.08 8.13 19.69
N GLY A 3 -16.01 8.65 18.46
CA GLY A 3 -15.50 10.02 18.22
C GLY A 3 -14.86 10.29 16.85
N LEU A 4 -14.38 9.28 16.12
CA LEU A 4 -13.77 9.49 14.80
C LEU A 4 -14.85 9.76 13.75
N LYS A 5 -14.55 10.67 12.82
CA LYS A 5 -15.42 10.95 11.68
C LYS A 5 -14.99 10.09 10.50
N PRO A 6 -15.89 9.32 9.86
CA PRO A 6 -15.55 8.61 8.63
C PRO A 6 -15.06 9.59 7.56
N ALA A 7 -14.04 9.18 6.81
CA ALA A 7 -13.40 10.01 5.80
C ALA A 7 -14.22 9.98 4.50
N THR A 8 -15.35 10.68 4.47
CA THR A 8 -16.32 10.68 3.34
C THR A 8 -15.97 11.63 2.18
N LYS A 9 -14.83 12.31 2.25
CA LYS A 9 -14.38 13.31 1.26
C LYS A 9 -13.20 12.85 0.40
N ILE A 10 -12.91 11.54 0.38
CA ILE A 10 -11.89 10.97 -0.49
C ILE A 10 -12.51 10.80 -1.88
N ASP A 11 -11.85 11.33 -2.91
CA ASP A 11 -12.36 11.31 -4.28
C ASP A 11 -12.02 9.95 -4.94
N PRO A 12 -13.02 9.17 -5.40
CA PRO A 12 -12.77 7.86 -6.01
C PRO A 12 -12.05 7.94 -7.36
N ASN A 13 -12.00 9.11 -8.01
CA ASN A 13 -11.34 9.32 -9.29
C ASN A 13 -9.94 9.95 -9.16
N VAL A 14 -9.34 9.92 -7.96
CA VAL A 14 -7.99 10.46 -7.69
C VAL A 14 -7.02 9.36 -7.24
N TRP A 15 -5.78 9.45 -7.76
CA TRP A 15 -4.63 8.70 -7.27
C TRP A 15 -3.99 9.42 -6.09
N TYR A 16 -3.89 8.75 -4.94
CA TYR A 16 -3.26 9.28 -3.73
C TYR A 16 -1.88 8.69 -3.46
N GLN A 17 -0.95 9.51 -2.96
CA GLN A 17 0.24 9.03 -2.24
C GLN A 17 -0.13 8.87 -0.77
N LEU A 18 0.30 7.77 -0.16
CA LEU A 18 -0.05 7.37 1.20
C LEU A 18 1.21 7.15 2.03
N THR A 19 1.31 7.70 3.23
CA THR A 19 2.52 7.58 4.08
C THR A 19 2.18 7.58 5.58
N GLU A 20 3.16 7.25 6.44
CA GLU A 20 3.01 7.27 7.90
C GLU A 20 3.46 8.62 8.50
N ALA A 21 2.71 9.14 9.48
CA ALA A 21 3.02 10.40 10.17
C ALA A 21 4.22 10.30 11.14
N ALA A 22 5.01 9.22 11.05
CA ALA A 22 6.26 9.03 11.77
C ALA A 22 7.50 9.39 10.94
N VAL A 23 7.35 9.54 9.62
CA VAL A 23 8.45 9.86 8.68
C VAL A 23 8.11 11.01 7.72
N ASP A 24 6.84 11.41 7.68
CA ASP A 24 6.28 12.46 6.83
C ASP A 24 5.29 13.33 7.63
N ASP A 25 4.99 14.50 7.10
CA ASP A 25 3.94 15.42 7.56
C ASP A 25 3.35 16.18 6.34
N TYR A 26 2.47 17.15 6.58
CA TYR A 26 1.93 18.02 5.53
C TYR A 26 2.79 19.28 5.27
N GLU A 27 3.98 19.43 5.88
CA GLU A 27 4.89 20.56 5.69
C GLU A 27 5.79 20.38 4.45
N GLY A 28 5.17 20.10 3.30
CA GLY A 28 5.84 19.99 2.01
C GLY A 28 5.37 18.79 1.19
N ASN A 29 6.29 18.21 0.43
CA ASN A 29 6.04 17.00 -0.34
C ASN A 29 6.45 15.77 0.47
N PHE A 30 5.60 14.76 0.51
CA PHE A 30 5.91 13.49 1.19
C PHE A 30 7.19 12.85 0.63
N VAL A 31 8.16 12.61 1.52
CA VAL A 31 9.46 12.00 1.24
C VAL A 31 9.43 10.47 1.30
N SER A 32 8.29 9.85 1.64
CA SER A 32 8.07 8.41 1.51
C SER A 32 6.65 8.05 1.03
N SER A 33 6.43 6.77 0.72
CA SER A 33 5.10 6.23 0.38
C SER A 33 4.99 4.74 0.67
N LEU A 34 3.77 4.31 1.00
CA LEU A 34 3.29 2.94 0.95
C LEU A 34 3.42 2.41 -0.48
N GLN A 35 4.13 1.29 -0.63
CA GLN A 35 4.47 0.68 -1.91
C GLN A 35 4.44 -0.86 -1.78
N PRO A 36 3.99 -1.59 -2.81
CA PRO A 36 4.05 -3.05 -2.82
C PRO A 36 5.46 -3.56 -3.10
N VAL A 37 5.85 -4.67 -2.47
CA VAL A 37 7.16 -5.32 -2.66
C VAL A 37 7.01 -6.53 -3.57
N ALA A 38 7.65 -6.48 -4.74
CA ALA A 38 7.49 -7.46 -5.82
C ALA A 38 8.02 -8.89 -5.51
N GLN A 39 8.59 -9.14 -4.32
CA GLN A 39 9.16 -10.44 -3.93
C GLN A 39 8.30 -11.19 -2.90
N ASP A 40 7.54 -10.51 -2.05
CA ASP A 40 6.91 -11.09 -0.85
C ASP A 40 5.38 -10.86 -0.74
N ASP A 41 4.77 -10.16 -1.72
CA ASP A 41 3.38 -9.65 -1.69
C ASP A 41 3.03 -8.76 -0.47
N ASP A 42 4.01 -8.43 0.36
CA ASP A 42 3.91 -7.49 1.47
C ASP A 42 4.03 -6.03 0.96
N LEU A 43 3.51 -5.09 1.75
CA LEU A 43 3.61 -3.66 1.50
C LEU A 43 4.57 -3.02 2.52
N HIS A 44 5.29 -1.98 2.11
CA HIS A 44 6.25 -1.26 2.92
C HIS A 44 6.10 0.26 2.71
N VAL A 45 6.42 1.06 3.73
CA VAL A 45 6.58 2.52 3.58
C VAL A 45 8.05 2.81 3.34
N TRP A 46 8.38 3.35 2.17
CA TRP A 46 9.76 3.56 1.71
C TRP A 46 9.96 4.91 0.98
N PRO A 47 11.20 5.42 0.87
CA PRO A 47 11.49 6.73 0.31
C PRO A 47 10.85 6.99 -1.06
N ALA A 48 10.40 8.22 -1.26
CA ALA A 48 9.52 8.63 -2.36
C ALA A 48 10.20 8.77 -3.73
N LYS A 49 11.53 8.61 -3.76
CA LYS A 49 12.34 8.93 -4.93
C LYS A 49 12.17 7.87 -6.03
N GLY A 50 11.29 8.17 -6.98
CA GLY A 50 10.93 7.27 -8.07
C GLY A 50 9.68 6.42 -7.81
N ILE A 51 8.82 6.81 -6.85
CA ILE A 51 7.50 6.18 -6.67
C ILE A 51 6.77 6.14 -8.01
N ASN A 52 6.12 5.01 -8.24
CA ASN A 52 5.17 4.81 -9.31
C ASN A 52 3.99 3.93 -8.86
N ALA A 53 3.74 3.87 -7.54
CA ALA A 53 2.61 3.23 -6.89
C ALA A 53 1.78 4.28 -6.16
N PHE A 54 0.52 4.41 -6.55
CA PHE A 54 -0.48 5.30 -5.96
C PHE A 54 -1.73 4.51 -5.59
N TRP A 55 -2.58 5.08 -4.74
CA TRP A 55 -3.70 4.38 -4.12
C TRP A 55 -5.01 5.05 -4.51
N GLN A 56 -5.96 4.25 -5.01
CA GLN A 56 -7.33 4.69 -5.33
C GLN A 56 -8.29 4.10 -4.29
N PHE A 57 -9.25 4.91 -3.84
CA PHE A 57 -10.22 4.55 -2.79
C PHE A 57 -11.63 4.51 -3.41
N GLN A 58 -12.15 3.31 -3.68
CA GLN A 58 -13.48 3.13 -4.26
C GLN A 58 -14.51 2.86 -3.16
N PRO A 59 -15.56 3.70 -2.97
CA PRO A 59 -16.61 3.48 -1.99
C PRO A 59 -17.28 2.10 -2.13
N VAL A 60 -17.56 1.43 -1.00
CA VAL A 60 -18.21 0.12 -0.98
C VAL A 60 -19.52 0.16 -0.19
N GLY A 61 -20.62 -0.08 -0.90
CA GLY A 61 -21.98 -0.06 -0.35
C GLY A 61 -22.37 1.32 0.20
N GLU A 62 -23.28 1.33 1.17
CA GLU A 62 -23.81 2.56 1.78
C GLU A 62 -23.02 2.99 3.05
N ASN A 63 -21.97 2.25 3.42
CA ASN A 63 -21.22 2.50 4.65
C ASN A 63 -20.30 3.74 4.51
N PRO A 64 -20.55 4.85 5.22
CA PRO A 64 -19.77 6.08 5.02
C PRO A 64 -18.30 5.86 5.40
N GLY A 65 -17.39 6.18 4.49
CA GLY A 65 -15.95 6.01 4.71
C GLY A 65 -15.43 4.57 4.54
N ARG A 66 -16.24 3.63 4.06
CA ARG A 66 -15.79 2.28 3.68
C ARG A 66 -15.32 2.24 2.23
N TYR A 67 -14.12 1.70 2.01
CA TYR A 67 -13.49 1.65 0.70
C TYR A 67 -12.90 0.27 0.37
N ALA A 68 -13.00 -0.10 -0.90
CA ALA A 68 -12.10 -1.00 -1.59
C ALA A 68 -10.89 -0.17 -2.07
N ILE A 69 -9.67 -0.62 -1.77
CA ILE A 69 -8.45 0.16 -2.06
C ILE A 69 -7.62 -0.55 -3.12
N ARG A 70 -7.22 0.15 -4.19
CA ARG A 70 -6.43 -0.41 -5.31
C ARG A 70 -5.10 0.31 -5.48
N CYS A 71 -4.10 -0.40 -6.02
CA CYS A 71 -2.78 0.14 -6.30
C CYS A 71 -2.56 0.38 -7.80
N SER A 72 -2.03 1.55 -8.19
CA SER A 72 -1.66 1.87 -9.58
C SER A 72 -0.49 1.03 -10.12
N LYS A 73 0.10 0.17 -9.28
CA LYS A 73 1.18 -0.75 -9.65
C LYS A 73 0.71 -2.15 -10.04
N THR A 74 -0.52 -2.52 -9.67
CA THR A 74 -1.08 -3.84 -9.93
C THR A 74 -2.00 -3.81 -11.15
N THR A 75 -2.77 -4.88 -11.35
CA THR A 75 -3.94 -4.85 -12.24
C THR A 75 -5.12 -4.19 -11.52
N THR A 76 -6.15 -3.83 -12.29
CA THR A 76 -7.45 -3.37 -11.78
C THR A 76 -8.21 -4.42 -10.98
N GLN A 77 -7.81 -5.69 -11.11
CA GLN A 77 -8.39 -6.82 -10.38
C GLN A 77 -7.80 -6.98 -8.97
N LYS A 78 -6.63 -6.40 -8.67
CA LYS A 78 -6.03 -6.51 -7.34
C LYS A 78 -6.59 -5.45 -6.38
N GLN A 79 -6.98 -5.88 -5.18
CA GLN A 79 -7.39 -5.03 -4.07
C GLN A 79 -6.46 -5.23 -2.86
N LEU A 80 -6.32 -4.18 -2.05
CA LEU A 80 -5.64 -4.21 -0.76
C LEU A 80 -6.42 -5.09 0.20
N SER A 81 -5.78 -6.15 0.68
CA SER A 81 -6.37 -7.14 1.58
C SER A 81 -5.46 -7.40 2.78
N VAL A 82 -5.87 -8.31 3.66
CA VAL A 82 -5.12 -8.77 4.83
C VAL A 82 -4.78 -10.26 4.73
N CYS A 83 -3.49 -10.56 4.88
CA CYS A 83 -2.93 -11.90 4.78
C CYS A 83 -2.32 -12.34 6.12
N TYR A 84 -2.63 -13.56 6.55
CA TYR A 84 -2.02 -14.15 7.74
C TYR A 84 -0.67 -14.79 7.41
N ARG A 85 0.36 -14.40 8.17
CA ARG A 85 1.76 -14.83 8.03
C ARG A 85 2.18 -15.64 9.28
N PRO A 86 1.96 -16.97 9.32
CA PRO A 86 2.24 -17.78 10.51
C PRO A 86 3.72 -17.77 10.93
N ASN A 87 4.63 -17.54 9.98
CA ASN A 87 6.07 -17.52 10.19
C ASN A 87 6.58 -16.25 10.91
N VAL A 88 5.73 -15.22 11.08
CA VAL A 88 6.10 -14.02 11.84
C VAL A 88 6.09 -14.36 13.33
N LYS A 89 7.27 -14.17 13.96
CA LYS A 89 7.51 -14.57 15.36
C LYS A 89 6.67 -13.82 16.38
N VAL A 90 6.31 -12.57 16.09
CA VAL A 90 5.47 -11.74 16.97
C VAL A 90 4.01 -11.94 16.55
N GLU A 91 3.22 -12.56 17.43
CA GLU A 91 1.83 -12.96 17.13
C GLU A 91 0.95 -11.79 16.69
N ASN A 92 0.98 -10.68 17.45
CA ASN A 92 0.28 -9.43 17.13
C ASN A 92 0.84 -8.69 15.90
N LYS A 93 1.71 -9.33 15.11
CA LYS A 93 2.20 -8.84 13.81
C LYS A 93 1.98 -9.83 12.67
N ARG A 94 1.29 -10.95 12.90
CA ARG A 94 1.10 -11.97 11.85
C ARG A 94 0.13 -11.56 10.74
N THR A 95 -0.76 -10.59 10.98
CA THR A 95 -1.68 -10.10 9.94
C THR A 95 -1.03 -8.96 9.17
N HIS A 96 -0.46 -9.26 8.00
CA HIS A 96 0.13 -8.26 7.09
C HIS A 96 -0.91 -7.74 6.11
N THR A 97 -0.69 -6.56 5.53
CA THR A 97 -1.36 -6.20 4.28
C THR A 97 -0.79 -6.95 3.08
N CYS A 98 -1.62 -7.23 2.09
CA CYS A 98 -1.25 -7.87 0.84
C CYS A 98 -2.15 -7.39 -0.31
N LEU A 99 -1.85 -7.80 -1.55
CA LEU A 99 -2.66 -7.48 -2.73
C LEU A 99 -3.23 -8.75 -3.37
N LEU A 100 -4.53 -8.97 -3.22
CA LEU A 100 -5.24 -10.18 -3.69
C LEU A 100 -6.21 -9.83 -4.82
N ASP A 101 -6.64 -10.81 -5.61
CA ASP A 101 -7.67 -10.60 -6.62
C ASP A 101 -9.02 -10.30 -5.96
N SER A 102 -9.82 -9.42 -6.58
CA SER A 102 -11.13 -8.99 -6.09
C SER A 102 -12.02 -10.18 -5.77
N ASP A 103 -12.48 -10.25 -4.51
CA ASP A 103 -13.41 -11.29 -4.04
C ASP A 103 -14.58 -10.74 -3.20
N GLY A 104 -14.69 -9.41 -3.10
CA GLY A 104 -15.75 -8.72 -2.35
C GLY A 104 -15.77 -9.02 -0.85
N THR A 105 -14.76 -9.68 -0.28
CA THR A 105 -14.78 -10.06 1.14
C THR A 105 -14.42 -8.88 2.04
N ASP A 106 -14.87 -8.94 3.29
CA ASP A 106 -14.48 -7.97 4.34
C ASP A 106 -12.97 -7.90 4.61
N ALA A 107 -12.17 -8.85 4.09
CA ALA A 107 -10.71 -8.75 4.10
C ALA A 107 -10.19 -7.64 3.17
N GLN A 108 -10.93 -7.32 2.09
CA GLN A 108 -10.58 -6.32 1.07
C GLN A 108 -11.20 -4.94 1.36
N HIS A 109 -12.09 -4.87 2.35
CA HIS A 109 -12.78 -3.64 2.74
C HIS A 109 -12.08 -2.94 3.90
N TRP A 110 -11.99 -1.61 3.80
CA TRP A 110 -11.29 -0.75 4.76
C TRP A 110 -12.20 0.41 5.18
N ASP A 111 -12.48 0.50 6.48
CA ASP A 111 -13.10 1.67 7.07
C ASP A 111 -12.01 2.73 7.34
N VAL A 112 -12.10 3.85 6.63
CA VAL A 112 -11.15 4.97 6.71
C VAL A 112 -11.79 6.11 7.48
N ALA A 113 -11.13 6.56 8.55
CA ALA A 113 -11.64 7.60 9.44
C ALA A 113 -10.57 8.66 9.75
N SER A 114 -10.98 9.91 9.90
CA SER A 114 -10.08 11.01 10.31
C SER A 114 -9.89 11.02 11.82
N TRP A 115 -8.64 11.21 12.26
CA TRP A 115 -8.27 11.49 13.66
C TRP A 115 -8.68 12.91 14.11
N GLY A 116 -9.09 13.78 13.19
CA GLY A 116 -9.73 15.07 13.45
C GLY A 116 -8.81 16.23 13.87
N VAL A 117 -7.74 15.98 14.63
CA VAL A 117 -6.86 17.06 15.15
C VAL A 117 -5.73 17.42 14.18
N ASN A 118 -5.19 16.44 13.46
CA ASN A 118 -3.99 16.59 12.62
C ASN A 118 -4.25 16.25 11.13
N ASP A 119 -5.52 16.18 10.70
CA ASP A 119 -5.95 15.71 9.36
C ASP A 119 -5.27 14.40 8.88
N THR A 120 -4.86 13.57 9.84
CA THR A 120 -4.37 12.20 9.64
C THR A 120 -5.54 11.23 9.64
N TYR A 121 -5.32 10.10 8.98
CA TYR A 121 -6.30 9.06 8.77
C TYR A 121 -5.93 7.80 9.56
N ARG A 122 -6.96 7.01 9.86
CA ARG A 122 -6.86 5.66 10.39
C ARG A 122 -7.49 4.73 9.37
N LEU A 123 -6.81 3.63 9.06
CA LEU A 123 -7.33 2.57 8.20
C LEU A 123 -7.61 1.35 9.08
N ILE A 124 -8.85 0.88 9.07
CA ILE A 124 -9.36 -0.24 9.85
C ILE A 124 -9.83 -1.31 8.87
N ASN A 125 -9.30 -2.53 8.95
CA ASN A 125 -9.78 -3.60 8.08
C ASN A 125 -11.11 -4.16 8.60
N VAL A 126 -12.11 -4.28 7.73
CA VAL A 126 -13.48 -4.64 8.15
C VAL A 126 -13.53 -6.04 8.78
N LYS A 127 -12.79 -7.01 8.24
CA LYS A 127 -12.72 -8.39 8.77
C LYS A 127 -12.03 -8.49 10.13
N ASN A 128 -11.07 -7.59 10.43
CA ASN A 128 -10.38 -7.56 11.72
C ASN A 128 -11.06 -6.67 12.76
N GLY A 129 -11.99 -5.79 12.34
CA GLY A 129 -12.72 -4.90 13.23
C GLY A 129 -11.88 -3.79 13.85
N THR A 130 -12.45 -3.07 14.80
CA THR A 130 -11.88 -1.83 15.36
C THR A 130 -10.76 -2.02 16.38
N ASP A 131 -10.41 -3.26 16.73
CA ASP A 131 -9.37 -3.50 17.73
C ASP A 131 -7.95 -3.43 17.14
N TYR A 132 -7.84 -3.49 15.82
CA TYR A 132 -6.59 -3.45 15.06
C TYR A 132 -6.60 -2.37 13.99
N TYR A 133 -5.49 -1.64 13.86
CA TYR A 133 -5.32 -0.59 12.85
C TYR A 133 -4.12 -0.90 11.96
N LEU A 134 -4.12 -0.30 10.77
CA LEU A 134 -2.98 -0.31 9.87
C LEU A 134 -1.79 0.41 10.52
N ASP A 135 -0.66 -0.28 10.61
CA ASP A 135 0.58 0.13 11.27
C ASP A 135 1.78 -0.35 10.45
N CYS A 136 2.95 0.23 10.67
CA CYS A 136 4.17 -0.08 9.95
C CYS A 136 5.38 -0.21 10.88
N VAL A 137 6.26 -1.14 10.54
CA VAL A 137 7.58 -1.23 11.19
C VAL A 137 8.56 -0.37 10.41
N PRO A 138 9.40 0.47 11.06
CA PRO A 138 10.46 1.19 10.35
C PRO A 138 11.35 0.23 9.57
N ASN A 139 11.49 0.48 8.26
CA ASN A 139 12.17 -0.40 7.31
C ASN A 139 11.59 -1.82 7.19
N GLY A 140 10.36 -2.06 7.66
CA GLY A 140 9.70 -3.35 7.66
C GLY A 140 8.29 -3.29 7.05
N PRO A 141 7.54 -4.40 7.11
CA PRO A 141 6.25 -4.53 6.46
C PRO A 141 5.16 -3.71 7.16
N VAL A 142 4.09 -3.46 6.41
CA VAL A 142 2.83 -2.90 6.89
C VAL A 142 1.90 -4.03 7.33
N PHE A 143 1.39 -3.90 8.54
CA PHE A 143 0.68 -4.94 9.27
C PHE A 143 -0.46 -4.34 10.09
N LEU A 144 -1.33 -5.20 10.63
CA LEU A 144 -2.35 -4.80 11.58
C LEU A 144 -1.82 -4.94 13.01
N SER A 145 -1.81 -3.85 13.76
CA SER A 145 -1.40 -3.83 15.17
C SER A 145 -2.57 -3.39 16.07
N PRO A 146 -2.63 -3.88 17.32
CA PRO A 146 -3.70 -3.51 18.23
C PRO A 146 -3.62 -2.03 18.62
N ASN A 147 -4.76 -1.44 18.97
CA ASN A 147 -4.79 -0.10 19.53
C ASN A 147 -4.08 -0.06 20.90
N HIS A 148 -2.99 0.69 20.99
CA HIS A 148 -2.28 0.95 22.25
C HIS A 148 -2.68 2.31 22.84
N GLU A 149 -2.67 2.45 24.16
CA GLU A 149 -2.90 3.75 24.78
C GLU A 149 -1.81 4.76 24.38
N GLY A 150 -2.22 5.99 24.08
CA GLY A 150 -1.33 7.08 23.64
C GLY A 150 -1.36 7.36 22.13
N TYR A 151 -0.50 8.28 21.69
CA TYR A 151 -0.35 8.67 20.29
C TYR A 151 0.64 7.74 19.59
N GLN A 152 0.19 7.06 18.53
CA GLN A 152 0.99 6.11 17.76
C GLN A 152 1.19 6.64 16.33
N SER A 153 2.22 7.45 16.08
CA SER A 153 2.42 8.14 14.79
C SER A 153 2.43 7.22 13.55
N ARG A 154 2.71 5.92 13.72
CA ARG A 154 2.69 4.89 12.67
C ARG A 154 1.29 4.35 12.32
N GLN A 155 0.31 4.54 13.22
CA GLN A 155 -1.11 4.30 12.97
C GLN A 155 -1.85 5.55 12.45
N HIS A 156 -1.12 6.66 12.28
CA HIS A 156 -1.60 7.90 11.69
C HIS A 156 -1.10 7.97 10.24
N TRP A 157 -2.01 7.83 9.29
CA TRP A 157 -1.70 7.85 7.87
C TRP A 157 -1.95 9.23 7.28
N LEU A 158 -1.07 9.65 6.38
CA LEU A 158 -1.16 10.90 5.63
C LEU A 158 -1.50 10.59 4.18
N MET A 159 -2.32 11.44 3.56
CA MET A 159 -2.81 11.25 2.20
C MET A 159 -2.69 12.55 1.41
N THR A 160 -2.13 12.49 0.20
CA THR A 160 -2.13 13.64 -0.71
C THR A 160 -2.52 13.21 -2.12
N SER A 161 -3.34 14.02 -2.79
CA SER A 161 -3.77 13.81 -4.17
C SER A 161 -2.61 14.07 -5.14
N VAL A 162 -2.30 13.10 -6.00
CA VAL A 162 -1.18 13.20 -6.95
C VAL A 162 -1.66 13.60 -8.34
N LYS A 163 -2.75 12.98 -8.81
CA LYS A 163 -3.38 13.21 -10.13
C LYS A 163 -4.73 12.50 -10.22
N ASP A 164 -5.51 12.86 -11.23
CA ASP A 164 -6.73 12.14 -11.58
C ASP A 164 -6.42 10.73 -12.11
N VAL A 165 -7.41 9.83 -12.02
CA VAL A 165 -7.25 8.41 -12.35
C VAL A 165 -7.03 8.19 -13.85
N ASP A 166 -7.73 8.95 -14.69
CA ASP A 166 -7.55 9.10 -16.16
C ASP A 166 -7.35 7.79 -16.95
N ASP A 167 -7.88 6.69 -16.44
CA ASP A 167 -7.77 5.35 -17.02
C ASP A 167 -9.13 4.65 -16.90
N ALA A 168 -9.74 4.35 -18.05
CA ALA A 168 -11.05 3.73 -18.15
C ALA A 168 -11.16 2.39 -17.39
N ALA A 169 -10.04 1.68 -17.19
CA ALA A 169 -10.00 0.42 -16.47
C ALA A 169 -10.08 0.62 -14.94
N TYR A 170 -9.69 1.80 -14.43
CA TYR A 170 -9.76 2.19 -13.02
C TYR A 170 -10.94 3.13 -12.70
N SER A 171 -11.50 3.82 -13.70
CA SER A 171 -12.69 4.68 -13.55
C SER A 171 -14.00 3.92 -13.34
N THR A 172 -14.00 2.58 -13.38
CA THR A 172 -15.17 1.76 -13.06
C THR A 172 -15.07 1.13 -11.66
N VAL A 173 -16.18 1.17 -10.93
CA VAL A 173 -16.36 0.40 -9.69
C VAL A 173 -16.77 -1.02 -10.08
N PHE A 174 -16.01 -2.03 -9.66
CA PHE A 174 -16.43 -3.42 -9.75
C PHE A 174 -17.50 -3.66 -8.68
N SER A 175 -18.75 -3.41 -9.03
CA SER A 175 -19.90 -3.83 -8.24
C SER A 175 -20.18 -5.30 -8.52
N GLU A 176 -19.80 -6.19 -7.60
CA GLU A 176 -20.07 -7.64 -7.70
C GLU A 176 -21.58 -7.96 -7.53
N ASP A 177 -22.39 -6.96 -7.20
CA ASP A 177 -23.86 -7.02 -7.08
C ASP A 177 -24.58 -7.04 -8.44
N SER A 178 -24.13 -7.95 -9.32
CA SER A 178 -24.76 -8.23 -10.62
C SER A 178 -24.82 -9.73 -10.85
N SER A 179 -25.78 -10.37 -10.18
CA SER A 179 -26.32 -11.67 -10.55
C SER A 179 -26.99 -11.59 -11.93
N SER A 180 -26.16 -11.52 -12.97
CA SER A 180 -26.60 -11.43 -14.36
C SER A 180 -27.24 -12.75 -14.80
N THR A 181 -28.56 -12.81 -14.62
CA THR A 181 -29.41 -13.81 -15.27
C THR A 181 -29.15 -13.73 -16.77
N SER A 182 -28.64 -14.81 -17.34
CA SER A 182 -28.30 -14.89 -18.76
C SER A 182 -29.53 -14.64 -19.62
N HIS A 183 -29.53 -13.54 -20.38
CA HIS A 183 -30.51 -13.29 -21.43
C HIS A 183 -29.85 -13.64 -22.77
N PRO A 184 -30.35 -14.64 -23.53
CA PRO A 184 -29.77 -15.02 -24.80
C PRO A 184 -29.99 -13.90 -25.82
N MET A 185 -28.89 -13.28 -26.26
CA MET A 185 -28.92 -12.22 -27.26
C MET A 185 -29.28 -12.82 -28.63
N THR A 186 -30.55 -12.71 -29.00
CA THR A 186 -31.08 -13.34 -30.22
C THR A 186 -30.68 -12.53 -31.45
N THR A 187 -29.67 -13.01 -32.18
CA THR A 187 -29.21 -12.41 -33.45
C THR A 187 -30.34 -12.43 -34.48
N SER A 188 -30.92 -11.26 -34.77
CA SER A 188 -31.88 -11.08 -35.86
C SER A 188 -31.17 -10.52 -37.10
N ALA A 189 -31.17 -11.27 -38.19
CA ALA A 189 -30.59 -10.85 -39.46
C ALA A 189 -31.49 -9.83 -40.18
N PRO A 190 -30.93 -8.87 -40.95
CA PRO A 190 -31.72 -7.96 -41.76
C PRO A 190 -32.27 -8.66 -43.00
N THR A 191 -33.59 -8.84 -43.07
CA THR A 191 -34.28 -9.27 -44.30
C THR A 191 -34.54 -8.05 -45.17
N SER A 192 -34.11 -8.09 -46.42
CA SER A 192 -34.43 -7.06 -47.42
C SER A 192 -35.77 -7.37 -48.09
N GLU A 193 -36.67 -6.38 -48.16
CA GLU A 193 -37.83 -6.44 -49.05
C GLU A 193 -38.14 -5.03 -49.61
N SER A 194 -38.70 -4.97 -50.81
CA SER A 194 -38.73 -3.76 -51.66
C SER A 194 -40.15 -3.29 -51.95
N THR A 195 -40.28 -1.99 -52.28
CA THR A 195 -41.43 -1.34 -52.98
C THR A 195 -42.78 -1.33 -52.22
N ALA A 196 -43.70 -0.39 -52.44
CA ALA A 196 -43.85 0.59 -53.52
C ALA A 196 -44.35 1.99 -53.03
N SER A 197 -44.54 2.89 -54.00
CA SER A 197 -44.92 4.30 -53.88
C SER A 197 -46.23 4.61 -53.14
N ASP A 198 -46.32 5.80 -52.55
CA ASP A 198 -47.37 6.74 -52.97
C ASP A 198 -46.96 8.22 -52.85
N SER A 199 -47.62 9.08 -53.60
CA SER A 199 -47.17 10.44 -53.94
C SER A 199 -48.08 11.54 -53.38
N LYS A 200 -47.51 12.63 -52.82
CA LYS A 200 -48.16 13.96 -52.78
C LYS A 200 -47.16 15.12 -52.90
N THR A 201 -47.52 16.08 -53.74
CA THR A 201 -46.74 17.28 -54.14
C THR A 201 -47.14 18.50 -53.31
N SER A 202 -46.18 19.31 -52.87
CA SER A 202 -46.30 20.78 -52.64
C SER A 202 -44.88 21.34 -52.39
N THR A 203 -44.17 21.95 -53.35
CA THR A 203 -44.29 23.33 -53.89
C THR A 203 -43.54 24.40 -53.06
N SER A 204 -42.29 24.64 -53.50
CA SER A 204 -41.59 25.94 -53.67
C SER A 204 -41.20 26.85 -52.49
N GLY A 205 -39.91 27.21 -52.48
CA GLY A 205 -39.24 28.26 -51.70
C GLY A 205 -37.71 28.04 -51.71
N THR A 206 -36.98 28.36 -52.77
CA THR A 206 -36.44 29.69 -53.17
C THR A 206 -35.19 30.13 -52.39
N SER A 207 -34.03 29.79 -52.99
CA SER A 207 -32.81 30.59 -53.14
C SER A 207 -31.77 30.77 -52.01
N GLU A 208 -30.53 30.97 -52.50
CA GLU A 208 -29.30 31.47 -51.86
C GLU A 208 -28.57 30.55 -50.85
N ALA A 209 -27.24 30.58 -50.73
CA ALA A 209 -26.10 30.84 -51.64
C ALA A 209 -24.79 30.52 -50.88
N GLU A 210 -23.66 30.31 -51.59
CA GLU A 210 -22.29 30.26 -51.02
C GLU A 210 -21.97 29.12 -50.01
N SER A 211 -20.74 28.64 -49.80
CA SER A 211 -19.49 28.78 -50.57
C SER A 211 -18.54 27.60 -50.29
N SER A 212 -17.48 27.49 -51.10
CA SER A 212 -16.41 26.49 -51.06
C SER A 212 -15.73 26.20 -49.71
N SER A 213 -15.31 24.95 -49.48
CA SER A 213 -13.86 24.62 -49.47
C SER A 213 -13.55 23.12 -49.34
N THR A 214 -12.58 22.67 -50.15
CA THR A 214 -11.89 21.37 -50.05
C THR A 214 -10.98 21.31 -48.82
N ASN A 215 -10.83 20.14 -48.19
CA ASN A 215 -9.54 19.42 -48.17
C ASN A 215 -9.58 18.04 -47.48
N PHE A 216 -8.62 17.20 -47.85
CA PHE A 216 -8.48 15.79 -47.46
C PHE A 216 -7.76 15.61 -46.12
N SER A 217 -8.14 14.58 -45.36
CA SER A 217 -7.23 13.85 -44.44
C SER A 217 -7.67 12.40 -44.24
N ASN A 218 -7.45 11.55 -45.26
CA ASN A 218 -7.57 10.10 -45.15
C ASN A 218 -6.44 9.53 -44.29
N ASN A 219 -6.64 9.47 -42.97
CA ASN A 219 -5.71 8.81 -42.06
C ASN A 219 -5.86 7.29 -42.16
N LYS A 220 -5.02 6.66 -42.98
CA LYS A 220 -4.88 5.20 -43.02
C LYS A 220 -4.27 4.71 -41.70
N GLY A 221 -5.06 4.02 -40.89
CA GLY A 221 -4.55 3.26 -39.75
C GLY A 221 -3.61 2.16 -40.24
N LEU A 222 -2.38 2.15 -39.75
CA LEU A 222 -1.43 1.05 -39.98
C LEU A 222 -1.72 -0.07 -39.00
N SER A 223 -1.87 -1.28 -39.55
CA SER A 223 -2.23 -2.50 -38.81
C SER A 223 -1.25 -2.80 -37.67
N SER A 224 -1.78 -3.21 -36.52
CA SER A 224 -1.07 -3.58 -35.29
C SER A 224 -0.17 -4.83 -35.40
N GLY A 225 0.08 -5.35 -36.60
CA GLY A 225 0.69 -6.65 -36.87
C GLY A 225 2.21 -6.69 -37.08
N VAL A 226 2.97 -5.66 -36.69
CA VAL A 226 4.44 -5.59 -36.95
C VAL A 226 5.29 -5.44 -35.65
N ILE A 227 4.67 -5.11 -34.51
CA ILE A 227 5.39 -4.83 -33.25
C ILE A 227 5.62 -6.12 -32.42
N ALA A 228 6.24 -7.14 -33.04
CA ALA A 228 6.49 -8.44 -32.40
C ALA A 228 7.92 -8.99 -32.60
N GLY A 229 8.84 -8.19 -33.14
CA GLY A 229 10.11 -8.69 -33.71
C GLY A 229 11.44 -8.35 -33.00
N ILE A 230 11.48 -7.50 -31.95
CA ILE A 230 12.75 -6.98 -31.39
C ILE A 230 12.77 -6.94 -29.85
N SER A 231 12.34 -7.99 -29.16
CA SER A 231 12.33 -8.05 -27.68
C SER A 231 13.47 -8.86 -27.04
N ILE A 232 14.10 -9.78 -27.78
CA ILE A 232 15.01 -10.79 -27.19
C ILE A 232 16.49 -10.34 -27.15
N GLY A 233 16.90 -9.40 -28.00
CA GLY A 233 18.31 -8.98 -28.09
C GLY A 233 18.81 -8.14 -26.91
N ALA A 234 17.95 -7.31 -26.32
CA ALA A 234 18.37 -6.35 -25.28
C ALA A 234 18.63 -7.01 -23.91
N THR A 235 17.89 -8.06 -23.57
CA THR A 235 17.97 -8.71 -22.24
C THR A 235 19.32 -9.39 -22.01
N LEU A 236 19.86 -10.08 -23.02
CA LEU A 236 21.17 -10.74 -22.95
C LEU A 236 22.33 -9.75 -22.72
N ALA A 237 22.27 -8.57 -23.35
CA ALA A 237 23.28 -7.53 -23.15
C ALA A 237 23.26 -6.99 -21.71
N VAL A 238 22.07 -6.67 -21.17
CA VAL A 238 21.92 -6.14 -19.80
C VAL A 238 22.39 -7.15 -18.75
N VAL A 239 22.04 -8.43 -18.90
CA VAL A 239 22.50 -9.50 -17.99
C VAL A 239 24.02 -9.66 -18.03
N ALA A 240 24.64 -9.62 -19.22
CA ALA A 240 26.09 -9.71 -19.34
C ALA A 240 26.82 -8.54 -18.67
N PHE A 241 26.33 -7.30 -18.84
CA PHE A 241 26.90 -6.12 -18.18
C PHE A 241 26.73 -6.14 -16.65
N ALA A 242 25.57 -6.58 -16.15
CA ALA A 242 25.31 -6.70 -14.72
C ALA A 242 26.26 -7.71 -14.04
N LEU A 243 26.47 -8.87 -14.67
CA LEU A 243 27.40 -9.89 -14.18
C LEU A 243 28.86 -9.40 -14.18
N LEU A 244 29.27 -8.66 -15.22
CA LEU A 244 30.62 -8.09 -15.30
C LEU A 244 30.87 -7.06 -14.19
N ALA A 245 29.91 -6.14 -13.97
CA ALA A 245 29.99 -5.13 -12.91
C ALA A 245 30.06 -5.76 -11.52
N PHE A 246 29.20 -6.75 -11.24
CA PHE A 246 29.21 -7.49 -9.97
C PHE A 246 30.53 -8.22 -9.72
N PHE A 247 31.12 -8.84 -10.76
CA PHE A 247 32.38 -9.57 -10.63
C PHE A 247 33.57 -8.66 -10.34
N LEU A 248 33.61 -7.46 -10.94
CA LEU A 248 34.63 -6.45 -10.66
C LEU A 248 34.52 -5.89 -9.24
N TRP A 249 33.31 -5.50 -8.81
CA TRP A 249 33.06 -5.00 -7.44
C TRP A 249 33.44 -6.02 -6.36
N ARG A 250 33.09 -7.30 -6.57
CA ARG A 250 33.47 -8.39 -5.67
C ARG A 250 34.98 -8.64 -5.61
N ARG A 251 35.74 -8.31 -6.67
CA ARG A 251 37.21 -8.40 -6.66
C ARG A 251 37.85 -7.30 -5.83
N GLU A 252 37.30 -6.08 -5.90
CA GLU A 252 37.89 -4.89 -5.28
C GLU A 252 37.79 -4.90 -3.75
N GLN A 253 36.67 -5.38 -3.19
CA GLN A 253 36.49 -5.52 -1.72
C GLN A 253 37.56 -6.38 -1.01
N ARG A 254 38.31 -7.23 -1.74
CA ARG A 254 39.34 -8.09 -1.15
C ARG A 254 40.69 -7.40 -0.92
N ASN A 255 40.89 -6.17 -1.41
CA ASN A 255 42.17 -5.46 -1.35
C ASN A 255 42.20 -4.25 -0.39
N SER A 256 41.09 -3.92 0.29
CA SER A 256 40.96 -2.69 1.09
C SER A 256 41.30 -2.82 2.59
N GLN A 257 41.98 -3.89 3.01
CA GLN A 257 42.36 -4.12 4.43
C GLN A 257 43.87 -4.05 4.69
N THR A 258 44.52 -2.95 4.26
CA THR A 258 45.84 -2.58 4.81
C THR A 258 45.95 -1.05 4.92
N THR A 259 46.53 -0.59 6.03
CA THR A 259 46.93 0.81 6.33
C THR A 259 45.83 1.74 6.80
N MET A 260 45.62 1.82 8.12
CA MET A 260 45.81 3.05 8.90
C MET A 260 46.17 2.70 10.36
N ALA A 261 47.38 3.05 10.78
CA ALA A 261 47.80 3.08 12.18
C ALA A 261 48.89 4.14 12.34
N VAL A 262 49.01 4.69 13.56
CA VAL A 262 49.99 5.70 14.02
C VAL A 262 49.69 7.16 13.63
N GLY A 263 49.58 8.01 14.66
CA GLY A 263 49.40 9.47 14.58
C GLY A 263 49.11 10.05 15.96
N SER A 264 50.16 10.51 16.67
CA SER A 264 50.13 10.89 18.09
C SER A 264 50.10 12.41 18.33
N ALA A 265 50.14 12.81 19.62
CA ALA A 265 50.43 14.16 20.17
C ALA A 265 49.26 15.19 20.09
N GLU A 266 48.81 15.86 21.16
CA GLU A 266 49.46 16.58 22.30
C GLU A 266 49.61 18.09 22.03
N SER A 267 48.91 18.91 22.82
CA SER A 267 49.19 20.34 23.01
C SER A 267 48.51 20.88 24.27
N ASN A 268 49.30 21.44 25.19
CA ASN A 268 48.82 22.19 26.36
C ASN A 268 48.39 23.61 25.98
N ASP A 269 47.62 24.29 26.83
CA ASP A 269 47.77 25.74 27.02
C ASP A 269 47.36 26.17 28.45
N GLU A 270 48.01 27.23 28.93
CA GLU A 270 47.83 27.90 30.23
C GLU A 270 46.60 28.86 30.18
N GLY A 271 46.01 29.40 31.25
CA GLY A 271 46.43 29.61 32.63
C GLY A 271 46.31 31.11 32.95
N ASN A 272 45.22 31.55 33.62
CA ASN A 272 45.02 32.97 33.98
C ASN A 272 44.22 33.18 35.28
N ASP A 273 44.70 34.13 36.10
CA ASP A 273 44.31 34.45 37.50
C ASP A 273 43.33 35.64 37.62
N LEU A 274 42.57 35.88 38.72
CA LEU A 274 42.36 35.10 39.95
C LEU A 274 40.85 34.98 40.33
N PRO A 275 40.16 35.89 41.08
CA PRO A 275 39.14 35.38 42.02
C PRO A 275 37.79 36.12 42.11
N MET A 276 36.70 35.39 42.40
CA MET A 276 35.63 35.86 43.29
C MET A 276 34.97 34.68 44.05
N PRO A 277 34.62 34.83 45.35
CA PRO A 277 34.10 33.75 46.17
C PRO A 277 32.56 33.78 46.32
N VAL A 278 31.86 32.72 45.92
CA VAL A 278 30.51 32.41 46.42
C VAL A 278 30.34 30.89 46.56
N SER A 279 30.12 30.44 47.79
CA SER A 279 29.71 29.07 48.16
C SER A 279 28.29 29.09 48.72
N PRO A 280 27.63 27.93 48.92
CA PRO A 280 27.49 26.80 48.01
C PRO A 280 26.01 26.38 47.84
N VAL A 281 25.66 25.72 46.73
CA VAL A 281 24.37 25.01 46.57
C VAL A 281 24.68 23.54 46.22
N PRO A 282 24.09 22.54 46.91
CA PRO A 282 24.59 21.17 46.87
C PRO A 282 24.33 20.47 45.53
N ALA A 283 25.35 19.77 45.05
CA ALA A 283 25.28 18.94 43.85
C ALA A 283 24.51 17.64 44.12
N TYR A 284 23.59 17.30 43.21
CA TYR A 284 23.11 15.93 43.04
C TYR A 284 24.09 15.18 42.12
N ASN A 285 25.05 14.46 42.72
CA ASN A 285 25.91 13.57 41.95
C ASN A 285 25.09 12.39 41.43
N SER A 286 24.84 12.36 40.12
CA SER A 286 24.36 11.16 39.43
C SER A 286 25.52 10.16 39.28
N THR A 287 25.86 9.48 40.38
CA THR A 287 26.82 8.37 40.37
C THR A 287 26.22 7.21 39.58
N ARG A 288 26.57 7.10 38.30
CA ARG A 288 26.23 5.95 37.45
C ARG A 288 27.09 4.74 37.88
N ALA A 289 26.68 4.09 38.96
CA ALA A 289 27.25 2.82 39.37
C ALA A 289 26.96 1.77 38.28
N ASN A 290 28.01 1.13 37.77
CA ASN A 290 27.87 -0.11 37.03
C ASN A 290 27.56 -1.22 38.05
N GLU A 291 26.29 -1.42 38.35
CA GLU A 291 25.86 -2.51 39.22
C GLU A 291 25.97 -3.83 38.45
N LYS A 292 26.97 -4.63 38.85
CA LYS A 292 27.20 -5.99 38.36
C LYS A 292 26.09 -6.89 38.89
N LEU A 293 25.01 -7.03 38.11
CA LEU A 293 23.88 -7.88 38.46
C LEU A 293 24.26 -9.37 38.29
N ASP A 294 24.93 -9.94 39.29
CA ASP A 294 24.99 -11.40 39.45
C ASP A 294 23.55 -11.89 39.65
N SER A 295 23.01 -12.56 38.62
CA SER A 295 21.70 -13.21 38.68
C SER A 295 21.95 -14.71 38.49
N ASP A 296 21.77 -15.48 39.57
CA ASP A 296 21.75 -16.93 39.47
C ASP A 296 20.65 -17.36 38.48
N PRO A 297 20.89 -18.41 37.65
CA PRO A 297 19.84 -18.95 36.79
C PRO A 297 18.71 -19.52 37.66
N PRO A 298 17.43 -19.20 37.38
CA PRO A 298 16.32 -19.77 38.12
C PRO A 298 16.29 -21.29 37.94
N SER A 299 16.16 -21.99 39.06
CA SER A 299 15.93 -23.43 39.12
C SER A 299 14.84 -23.87 38.13
N ILE A 300 15.19 -24.76 37.20
CA ILE A 300 14.20 -25.43 36.35
C ILE A 300 13.40 -26.37 37.25
N GLN A 301 12.23 -25.92 37.67
CA GLN A 301 11.25 -26.77 38.32
C GLN A 301 10.54 -27.59 37.22
N GLU A 302 10.95 -28.84 37.04
CA GLU A 302 10.32 -29.79 36.12
C GLU A 302 8.83 -29.99 36.52
N MET A 303 7.93 -29.30 35.82
CA MET A 303 6.50 -29.57 35.92
C MET A 303 6.16 -30.85 35.17
N LEU A 304 6.20 -31.95 35.92
CA LEU A 304 5.81 -33.29 35.51
C LEU A 304 4.38 -33.30 34.94
N HIS A 305 4.26 -33.20 33.61
CA HIS A 305 3.01 -33.34 32.89
C HIS A 305 2.81 -34.80 32.50
N GLU A 306 2.06 -35.53 33.31
CA GLU A 306 1.47 -36.80 32.90
C GLU A 306 -0.02 -36.80 33.24
N GLN A 307 -0.82 -36.25 32.32
CA GLN A 307 -2.27 -36.35 32.34
C GLN A 307 -2.72 -36.91 30.99
N ALA A 308 -2.98 -38.22 30.97
CA ALA A 308 -3.42 -38.92 29.77
C ALA A 308 -4.79 -38.38 29.29
N PRO A 309 -5.05 -38.39 27.98
CA PRO A 309 -6.35 -37.96 27.45
C PRO A 309 -7.47 -38.88 27.93
N VAL A 310 -8.55 -38.27 28.42
CA VAL A 310 -9.79 -38.99 28.78
C VAL A 310 -10.58 -39.27 27.51
N GLU A 311 -10.78 -40.55 27.18
CA GLU A 311 -11.66 -40.91 26.08
C GLU A 311 -13.12 -40.69 26.45
N LEU A 312 -13.85 -39.96 25.61
CA LEU A 312 -15.29 -39.76 25.73
C LEU A 312 -16.04 -40.94 25.11
N SER A 313 -16.91 -41.59 25.89
CA SER A 313 -17.74 -42.69 25.41
C SER A 313 -18.73 -42.22 24.33
N ALA A 314 -18.62 -42.80 23.14
CA ALA A 314 -19.47 -42.49 22.01
C ALA A 314 -20.80 -43.26 22.05
N GLU A 315 -21.78 -42.80 22.84
CA GLU A 315 -23.12 -43.40 22.82
C GLU A 315 -24.26 -42.42 23.16
N GLN A 316 -24.90 -41.86 22.11
CA GLN A 316 -26.36 -41.89 21.96
C GLN A 316 -26.76 -41.38 20.57
N ARG A 317 -27.09 -42.32 19.67
CA ARG A 317 -27.92 -42.02 18.49
C ARG A 317 -29.36 -41.92 18.96
N HIS A 318 -29.98 -40.75 18.80
CA HIS A 318 -31.44 -40.65 18.79
C HIS A 318 -31.93 -40.88 17.37
N GLU A 319 -32.68 -41.96 17.17
CA GLU A 319 -33.55 -42.11 16.00
C GLU A 319 -34.80 -41.26 16.24
N MET A 320 -35.23 -40.49 15.23
CA MET A 320 -36.58 -39.93 15.18
C MET A 320 -37.41 -40.77 14.20
N GLY A 321 -38.54 -41.27 14.69
CA GLY A 321 -39.68 -41.74 13.89
C GLY A 321 -40.85 -40.77 14.01
#